data_AF-A0A8X6NYI4-F1
#
_entry.id   AF-A0A8X6NYI4-F1
#
_cell.length_a   1.000
_cell.length_b   1.000
_cell.length_c   1.000
_cell.angle_alpha   90.00
_cell.angle_beta   90.00
_cell.angle_gamma   90.00
#
_symmetry.space_group_name_H-M   'P 1'
#
loop_
_entity.id
_entity.type
_entity.pdbx_description
1 polymer ?
#
loop_
_entity_poly.entity_id
_entity_poly.type
_entity_poly.pdbx_seq_one_letter_code
_entity_poly.pdbx_strand_id
1 'polypeptide(L)'
;MLDDLTQVRNFCEIDTSNPSLAPPCFLFTANPAVHLNIDISDRTLQFFDIFFNDDLLEMIVAETNQYADRFIRNSYLQRNSRTRKREPKSKNEVQVFITLNILQGNVKRPDFEHFWSKRHSTSTPVFFNNHDFWTLKSYSSVFTFLR
;
A
#
# COMPACT_ATOMS: atom_id res chain seq x y z
N MET A 1 -13.16 -29.87 1.08
CA MET A 1 -14.36 -29.22 1.65
C MET A 1 -14.13 -27.74 1.41
N LEU A 2 -14.68 -27.22 0.31
CA LEU A 2 -14.43 -25.87 -0.19
C LEU A 2 -15.59 -25.02 0.32
N ASP A 3 -15.36 -24.24 1.37
CA ASP A 3 -16.37 -23.33 1.89
C ASP A 3 -16.68 -22.27 0.83
N ASP A 4 -17.95 -22.22 0.45
CA ASP A 4 -18.52 -21.39 -0.58
C ASP A 4 -18.51 -19.92 -0.14
N LEU A 5 -17.42 -19.22 -0.48
CA LEU A 5 -17.24 -17.79 -0.18
C LEU A 5 -18.25 -16.87 -0.89
N THR A 6 -19.13 -17.41 -1.74
CA THR A 6 -20.16 -16.61 -2.43
C THR A 6 -21.28 -16.14 -1.50
N GLN A 7 -21.44 -16.74 -0.31
CA GLN A 7 -22.49 -16.36 0.65
C GLN A 7 -22.11 -15.21 1.60
N VAL A 8 -20.87 -14.74 1.60
CA VAL A 8 -20.38 -13.79 2.62
C VAL A 8 -20.80 -12.34 2.35
N ARG A 9 -21.34 -12.03 1.16
CA ARG A 9 -21.78 -10.67 0.79
C ARG A 9 -23.24 -10.64 0.31
N ASN A 10 -24.16 -11.13 1.13
CA ASN A 10 -25.57 -10.83 0.93
C ASN A 10 -25.86 -9.44 1.50
N PHE A 11 -25.95 -8.45 0.62
CA PHE A 11 -26.47 -7.13 1.00
C PHE A 11 -27.98 -7.24 1.15
N CYS A 12 -28.50 -6.84 2.31
CA CYS A 12 -29.94 -6.75 2.54
C CYS A 12 -30.41 -5.31 2.30
N GLU A 13 -31.55 -5.18 1.61
CA GLU A 13 -32.24 -3.89 1.48
C GLU A 13 -32.76 -3.45 2.87
N ILE A 14 -32.50 -2.20 3.22
CA ILE A 14 -32.92 -1.64 4.51
C ILE A 14 -34.37 -1.19 4.38
N ASP A 15 -35.28 -1.86 5.09
CA ASP A 15 -36.64 -1.38 5.21
C ASP A 15 -36.67 -0.09 6.06
N THR A 16 -36.97 1.03 5.40
CA THR A 16 -37.08 2.35 6.04
C THR A 16 -38.40 2.53 6.80
N SER A 17 -39.36 1.66 6.57
CA SER A 17 -40.69 1.68 7.22
C SER A 17 -40.67 0.98 8.57
N ASN A 18 -39.74 0.02 8.75
CA ASN A 18 -39.56 -0.75 9.98
C ASN A 18 -38.07 -1.09 10.18
N PRO A 19 -37.25 -0.14 10.66
CA PRO A 19 -35.82 -0.36 10.81
C PRO A 19 -35.55 -1.44 11.87
N SER A 20 -34.61 -2.34 11.56
CA SER A 20 -34.10 -3.30 12.55
C SER A 20 -33.55 -2.57 13.78
N LEU A 21 -33.70 -3.15 14.96
CA LEU A 21 -33.09 -2.62 16.17
C LEU A 21 -31.59 -2.41 15.95
N ALA A 22 -31.08 -1.26 16.40
CA ALA A 22 -29.65 -0.95 16.32
C ALA A 22 -28.85 -2.09 16.99
N PRO A 23 -27.76 -2.58 16.36
CA PRO A 23 -26.89 -3.54 17.00
C PRO A 23 -26.47 -3.05 18.40
N PRO A 24 -26.45 -3.92 19.43
CA PRO A 24 -26.02 -3.52 20.76
C PRO A 24 -24.59 -2.95 20.70
N CYS A 25 -24.38 -1.79 21.32
CA CYS A 25 -23.04 -1.26 21.51
C CYS A 25 -22.33 -2.11 22.57
N PHE A 26 -21.43 -2.99 22.14
CA PHE A 26 -20.58 -3.73 23.07
C PHE A 26 -19.48 -2.81 23.60
N LEU A 27 -19.44 -2.60 24.91
CA LEU A 27 -18.36 -1.89 25.57
C LEU A 27 -17.08 -2.73 25.50
N PHE A 28 -15.96 -2.14 25.13
CA PHE A 28 -14.67 -2.78 25.23
C PHE A 28 -14.32 -2.97 26.73
N THR A 29 -14.40 -4.20 27.22
CA THR A 29 -14.12 -4.55 28.63
C THR A 29 -12.69 -5.03 28.87
N ALA A 30 -11.92 -5.24 27.82
CA ALA A 30 -10.52 -5.62 27.94
C ALA A 30 -9.67 -4.41 28.35
N ASN A 31 -8.50 -4.70 28.93
CA ASN A 31 -7.53 -3.65 29.24
C ASN A 31 -6.84 -3.22 27.94
N PRO A 32 -6.90 -1.95 27.54
CA PRO A 32 -6.18 -1.48 26.37
C PRO A 32 -4.68 -1.55 26.66
N ALA A 33 -4.00 -2.52 26.03
CA ALA A 33 -2.57 -2.73 26.18
C ALA A 33 -1.94 -3.18 24.87
N VAL A 34 -0.70 -2.73 24.64
CA VAL A 34 0.14 -3.27 23.59
C VAL A 34 0.74 -4.58 24.11
N HIS A 35 0.24 -5.70 23.61
CA HIS A 35 0.75 -7.03 23.94
C HIS A 35 2.00 -7.41 23.12
N LEU A 36 2.87 -6.44 22.83
CA LEU A 36 4.12 -6.67 22.11
C LEU A 36 5.29 -6.49 23.08
N ASN A 37 6.20 -7.45 23.09
CA ASN A 37 7.38 -7.43 23.95
C ASN A 37 8.47 -6.56 23.30
N ILE A 38 8.29 -5.24 23.41
CA ILE A 38 9.08 -4.20 22.71
C ILE A 38 9.69 -3.26 23.75
N ASP A 39 11.01 -3.13 23.76
CA ASP A 39 11.72 -2.13 24.57
C ASP A 39 11.55 -0.72 23.97
N ILE A 40 10.71 0.10 24.59
CA ILE A 40 10.16 1.33 24.01
C ILE A 40 11.24 2.41 23.74
N SER A 41 12.46 2.26 24.28
CA SER A 41 13.49 3.31 24.21
C SER A 41 14.15 3.52 22.84
N ASP A 42 13.96 2.64 21.84
CA ASP A 42 14.72 2.71 20.56
C ASP A 42 13.96 2.20 19.31
N ARG A 43 12.64 2.44 19.17
CA ARG A 43 11.79 1.50 18.40
C ARG A 43 10.77 2.00 17.37
N THR A 44 10.91 3.19 16.80
CA THR A 44 10.01 3.62 15.69
C THR A 44 10.07 2.65 14.49
N LEU A 45 11.26 2.17 14.12
CA LEU A 45 11.42 1.19 13.04
C LEU A 45 10.89 -0.20 13.40
N GLN A 46 10.98 -0.59 14.68
CA GLN A 46 10.51 -1.92 15.08
C GLN A 46 8.98 -2.05 15.00
N PHE A 47 8.24 -0.96 15.22
CA PHE A 47 6.82 -0.94 14.93
C PHE A 47 6.54 -1.16 13.44
N PHE A 48 7.34 -0.55 12.57
CA PHE A 48 7.22 -0.77 11.13
C PHE A 48 7.44 -2.25 10.79
N ASP A 49 8.49 -2.88 11.32
CA ASP A 49 8.81 -4.30 11.04
C ASP A 49 7.76 -5.27 11.58
N ILE A 50 7.01 -4.90 12.62
CA ILE A 50 5.90 -5.70 13.15
C ILE A 50 4.70 -5.68 12.21
N PHE A 51 4.37 -4.51 11.66
CA PHE A 51 3.25 -4.38 10.72
C PHE A 51 3.62 -4.83 9.31
N PHE A 52 4.87 -4.61 8.89
CA PHE A 52 5.41 -4.94 7.58
C PHE A 52 6.57 -5.94 7.73
N ASN A 53 6.23 -7.11 8.25
CA ASN A 53 7.20 -8.19 8.41
C ASN A 53 7.69 -8.72 7.06
N ASP A 54 8.77 -9.49 7.12
CA ASP A 54 9.44 -10.03 5.93
C ASP A 54 8.52 -10.88 5.07
N ASP A 55 7.69 -11.74 5.68
CA ASP A 55 6.76 -12.61 4.95
C ASP A 55 5.71 -11.80 4.18
N LEU A 56 5.15 -10.75 4.79
CA LEU A 56 4.18 -9.87 4.13
C LEU A 56 4.84 -9.11 2.98
N LEU A 57 6.05 -8.59 3.20
CA LEU A 57 6.78 -7.86 2.18
C LEU A 57 7.14 -8.74 0.98
N GLU A 58 7.61 -9.97 1.22
CA GLU A 58 7.90 -10.95 0.16
C GLU A 58 6.63 -11.36 -0.59
N MET A 59 5.50 -11.51 0.12
CA MET A 59 4.20 -11.75 -0.52
C MET A 59 3.79 -10.59 -1.45
N ILE A 60 3.94 -9.35 -0.99
CA ILE A 60 3.65 -8.16 -1.81
C ILE A 60 4.57 -8.10 -3.04
N VAL A 61 5.86 -8.40 -2.87
CA VAL A 61 6.83 -8.49 -3.96
C VAL A 61 6.39 -9.54 -4.99
N ALA A 62 6.06 -10.74 -4.53
CA ALA A 62 5.64 -11.85 -5.40
C ALA A 62 4.39 -11.50 -6.20
N GLU A 63 3.35 -10.99 -5.54
CA GLU A 63 2.09 -10.58 -6.19
C GLU A 63 2.31 -9.43 -7.18
N THR A 64 3.08 -8.41 -6.79
CA THR A 64 3.35 -7.25 -7.65
C THR A 64 4.11 -7.65 -8.92
N ASN A 65 5.07 -8.55 -8.80
CA ASN A 65 5.83 -9.07 -9.93
C ASN A 65 4.96 -9.98 -10.82
N GLN A 66 4.19 -10.88 -10.21
CA GLN A 66 3.29 -11.77 -10.94
C GLN A 66 2.23 -10.99 -11.71
N TYR A 67 1.65 -9.95 -11.11
CA TYR A 67 0.72 -9.06 -11.78
C TYR A 67 1.38 -8.36 -12.96
N ALA A 68 2.57 -7.80 -12.77
CA ALA A 68 3.29 -7.10 -13.83
C ALA A 68 3.54 -8.02 -15.05
N ASP A 69 3.94 -9.27 -14.81
CA ASP A 69 4.11 -10.26 -15.86
C ASP A 69 2.81 -10.57 -16.59
N ARG A 70 1.70 -10.75 -15.85
CA ARG A 70 0.37 -10.96 -16.44
C ARG A 70 -0.04 -9.76 -17.29
N PHE A 71 0.19 -8.54 -16.81
CA PHE A 71 -0.12 -7.31 -17.53
C PHE A 71 0.68 -7.21 -18.84
N ILE A 72 1.98 -7.48 -18.80
CA ILE A 72 2.85 -7.44 -19.98
C ILE A 72 2.42 -8.50 -21.01
N ARG A 73 2.06 -9.71 -20.57
CA ARG A 73 1.58 -10.79 -21.46
C ARG A 73 0.25 -10.47 -22.13
N ASN A 74 -0.67 -9.84 -21.39
CA ASN A 74 -2.03 -9.60 -21.86
C ASN A 74 -2.22 -8.25 -22.58
N SER A 75 -1.20 -7.38 -22.60
CA SER A 75 -1.29 -6.04 -23.18
C SER A 75 -0.57 -5.93 -24.52
N TYR A 76 -1.19 -5.23 -25.48
CA TYR A 76 -0.52 -4.81 -26.72
C TYR A 76 0.42 -3.63 -26.45
N LEU A 77 1.65 -3.95 -26.04
CA LEU A 77 2.68 -2.94 -25.78
C LEU A 77 3.45 -2.62 -27.05
N GLN A 78 3.63 -1.32 -27.33
CA GLN A 78 4.53 -0.87 -28.40
C GLN A 78 5.95 -1.42 -28.21
N ARG A 79 6.67 -1.64 -29.31
CA ARG A 79 8.01 -2.27 -29.33
C ARG A 79 9.01 -1.62 -28.38
N ASN A 80 8.94 -0.30 -28.24
CA ASN A 80 9.84 0.50 -27.38
C ASN A 80 9.17 0.93 -26.06
N SER A 81 8.05 0.31 -25.69
CA SER A 81 7.38 0.59 -24.42
C SER A 81 8.31 0.27 -23.26
N ARG A 82 8.47 1.23 -22.34
CA ARG A 82 9.24 1.04 -21.11
C ARG A 82 8.66 -0.07 -20.24
N THR A 83 7.35 -0.33 -20.34
CA THR A 83 6.67 -1.42 -19.64
C THR A 83 7.24 -2.80 -20.01
N ARG A 84 7.81 -2.97 -21.22
CA ARG A 84 8.50 -4.20 -21.63
C ARG A 84 9.89 -4.36 -21.01
N LYS A 85 10.52 -3.28 -20.54
CA LYS A 85 11.85 -3.27 -19.90
C LYS A 85 11.73 -3.19 -18.37
N ARG A 86 10.64 -3.69 -17.81
CA ARG A 86 10.40 -3.64 -16.38
C ARG A 86 11.26 -4.70 -15.69
N GLU A 87 12.04 -4.27 -14.71
CA GLU A 87 12.77 -5.16 -13.83
C GLU A 87 11.88 -5.66 -12.68
N PRO A 88 12.09 -6.90 -12.19
CA PRO A 88 11.42 -7.40 -10.99
C PRO A 88 11.64 -6.48 -9.80
N LYS A 89 10.57 -6.27 -9.02
CA LYS A 89 10.62 -5.52 -7.77
C LYS A 89 11.30 -6.32 -6.68
N SER A 90 12.16 -5.66 -5.92
CA SER A 90 12.80 -6.22 -4.74
C SER A 90 12.06 -5.82 -3.46
N LYS A 91 12.30 -6.55 -2.38
CA LYS A 91 11.79 -6.21 -1.05
C LYS A 91 12.15 -4.79 -0.62
N ASN A 92 13.41 -4.37 -0.83
CA ASN A 92 13.87 -3.01 -0.52
C ASN A 92 13.08 -1.95 -1.30
N GLU A 93 12.79 -2.23 -2.58
CA GLU A 93 11.98 -1.33 -3.39
C GLU A 93 10.56 -1.19 -2.81
N VAL A 94 9.91 -2.30 -2.46
CA VAL A 94 8.57 -2.30 -1.84
C VAL A 94 8.57 -1.60 -0.48
N GLN A 95 9.58 -1.82 0.36
CA GLN A 95 9.72 -1.09 1.63
C GLN A 95 9.81 0.42 1.42
N VAL A 96 10.66 0.88 0.50
CA VAL A 96 10.77 2.30 0.14
C VAL A 96 9.44 2.84 -0.36
N PHE A 97 8.71 2.08 -1.18
CA PHE A 97 7.38 2.46 -1.65
C PHE A 97 6.40 2.68 -0.49
N ILE A 98 6.34 1.77 0.48
CA ILE A 98 5.48 1.88 1.66
C ILE A 98 5.89 3.09 2.51
N THR A 99 7.19 3.28 2.77
CA THR A 99 7.70 4.44 3.53
C THR A 99 7.33 5.76 2.85
N LEU A 100 7.39 5.84 1.52
CA LEU A 100 6.99 7.03 0.76
C LEU A 100 5.48 7.31 0.91
N ASN A 101 4.63 6.28 0.91
CA ASN A 101 3.19 6.44 1.13
C ASN A 101 2.89 6.97 2.54
N ILE A 102 3.56 6.45 3.57
CA ILE A 102 3.44 6.96 4.94
C ILE A 102 3.87 8.42 5.01
N LEU A 103 4.99 8.77 4.35
CA LEU A 103 5.49 10.15 4.33
C LEU A 103 4.53 11.10 3.60
N GLN A 104 3.89 10.68 2.52
CA GLN A 104 2.86 11.47 1.82
C GLN A 104 1.63 11.72 2.69
N GLY A 105 1.25 10.77 3.54
CA GLY A 105 0.19 10.97 4.53
C GLY A 105 0.52 12.06 5.54
N ASN A 106 1.80 12.26 5.86
CA ASN A 106 2.26 13.28 6.79
C ASN A 106 2.50 14.64 6.12
N VAL A 107 3.06 14.65 4.90
CA VAL A 107 3.39 15.88 4.18
C VAL A 107 2.24 16.25 3.25
N LYS A 108 1.44 17.25 3.62
CA LYS A 108 0.35 17.72 2.76
C LYS A 108 0.90 18.48 1.54
N ARG A 109 0.57 18.00 0.34
CA ARG A 109 0.82 18.69 -0.93
C ARG A 109 -0.50 18.90 -1.68
N PRO A 110 -0.63 20.00 -2.46
CA PRO A 110 -1.87 20.33 -3.15
C PRO A 110 -2.21 19.34 -4.27
N ASP A 111 -1.18 18.72 -4.85
CA ASP A 111 -1.34 17.72 -5.91
C ASP A 111 -0.20 16.70 -5.83
N PHE A 112 -0.43 15.51 -6.36
CA PHE A 112 0.49 14.38 -6.32
C PHE A 112 1.84 14.72 -6.96
N GLU A 113 1.82 15.39 -8.10
CA GLU A 113 3.03 15.81 -8.83
C GLU A 113 3.95 16.73 -8.01
N HIS A 114 3.41 17.46 -7.04
CA HIS A 114 4.18 18.40 -6.21
C HIS A 114 5.13 17.69 -5.24
N PHE A 115 4.90 16.43 -4.90
CA PHE A 115 5.84 15.65 -4.11
C PHE A 115 7.18 15.45 -4.84
N TRP A 116 7.18 15.40 -6.18
CA TRP A 116 8.38 15.24 -7.01
C TRP A 116 8.88 16.56 -7.62
N SER A 117 8.42 17.71 -7.12
CA SER A 117 8.88 19.01 -7.58
C SER A 117 10.36 19.25 -7.32
N LYS A 118 11.10 19.62 -8.37
CA LYS A 118 12.50 20.07 -8.29
C LYS A 118 12.67 21.58 -8.11
N ARG A 119 11.56 22.33 -8.05
CA ARG A 119 11.60 23.78 -7.88
C ARG A 119 12.04 24.11 -6.47
N HIS A 120 13.07 24.95 -6.32
CA HIS A 120 13.65 25.31 -5.03
C HIS A 120 12.62 25.72 -3.95
N SER A 121 11.54 26.42 -4.34
CA SER A 121 10.49 26.87 -3.42
C SER A 121 9.50 25.80 -2.94
N THR A 122 9.36 24.69 -3.67
CA THR A 122 8.38 23.63 -3.36
C THR A 122 9.02 22.25 -3.26
N SER A 123 10.35 22.21 -3.27
CA SER A 123 11.13 20.99 -3.28
C SER A 123 11.05 20.26 -1.94
N THR A 124 10.93 18.94 -1.98
CA THR A 124 10.97 18.09 -0.79
C THR A 124 12.08 17.05 -0.98
N PRO A 125 13.31 17.31 -0.50
CA PRO A 125 14.51 16.48 -0.74
C PRO A 125 14.31 14.98 -0.61
N VAL A 126 13.52 14.56 0.37
CA VAL A 126 13.23 13.15 0.66
C VAL A 126 12.55 12.41 -0.51
N PHE A 127 11.80 13.11 -1.38
CA PHE A 127 11.06 12.48 -2.47
C PHE A 127 11.83 12.41 -3.80
N PHE A 128 12.85 13.25 -4.01
CA PHE A 128 13.61 13.28 -5.26
C PHE A 128 15.06 12.81 -5.10
N ASN A 129 15.67 12.85 -3.91
CA ASN A 129 17.02 12.32 -3.73
C ASN A 129 17.09 10.79 -3.87
N ASN A 130 15.94 10.11 -3.86
CA ASN A 130 15.82 8.67 -4.07
C ASN A 130 15.59 8.28 -5.56
N HIS A 131 15.89 9.18 -6.51
CA HIS A 131 15.63 8.99 -7.93
C HIS A 131 16.34 7.78 -8.57
N ASP A 132 17.40 7.26 -7.94
CA ASP A 132 18.08 6.04 -8.39
C ASP A 132 17.23 4.78 -8.16
N PHE A 133 16.28 4.83 -7.22
CA PHE A 133 15.39 3.70 -6.89
C PHE A 133 13.97 3.87 -7.44
N TRP A 134 13.43 5.10 -7.46
CA TRP A 134 12.04 5.34 -7.88
C TRP A 134 11.88 6.62 -8.71
N THR A 135 11.42 6.46 -9.95
CA THR A 135 10.88 7.57 -10.76
C THR A 135 9.38 7.71 -10.49
N LEU A 136 8.82 8.94 -10.61
CA LEU A 136 7.37 9.20 -10.56
C LEU A 136 6.57 8.20 -11.43
N LYS A 137 7.13 7.83 -12.58
CA LYS A 137 6.56 6.85 -13.51
C LYS A 137 6.60 5.42 -12.97
N SER A 138 7.64 5.04 -12.23
CA SER A 138 7.71 3.74 -11.54
C SER A 138 6.74 3.66 -10.37
N TYR A 139 6.57 4.75 -9.63
CA TYR A 139 5.59 4.85 -8.55
C TYR A 139 4.14 4.75 -9.08
N SER A 140 3.81 5.54 -10.10
CA SER A 140 2.49 5.52 -10.76
C SER A 140 2.18 4.13 -11.35
N SER A 141 3.19 3.44 -11.89
CA SER A 141 3.04 2.08 -12.39
C SER A 141 2.70 1.08 -11.29
N VAL A 142 3.35 1.15 -10.11
CA VAL A 142 3.00 0.28 -8.97
C VAL A 142 1.60 0.59 -8.45
N PHE A 143 1.25 1.88 -8.30
CA PHE A 143 -0.10 2.29 -7.92
C PHE A 143 -1.19 1.77 -8.86
N THR A 144 -0.88 1.70 -10.16
CA THR A 144 -1.81 1.16 -11.17
C THR A 144 -2.00 -0.35 -11.04
N PHE A 145 -1.01 -1.06 -10.51
CA PHE A 145 -1.00 -2.53 -10.41
C PHE A 145 -1.53 -3.07 -9.09
N LEU A 146 -1.67 -2.23 -8.06
CA LEU A 146 -2.25 -2.57 -6.76
C LEU A 146 -3.78 -2.30 -6.69
N ARG A 147 -4.45 -2.14 -7.84
CA ARG A 147 -5.89 -1.89 -7.95
C ARG A 147 -6.62 -3.14 -8.46
#